data_AF-A0A7J4PPK5-F1
#
_entry.id   AF-A0A7J4PPK5-F1
#
_cell.length_a   1.000
_cell.length_b   1.000
_cell.length_c   1.000
_cell.angle_alpha   90.00
_cell.angle_beta   90.00
_cell.angle_gamma   90.00
#
_symmetry.space_group_name_H-M   'P 1'
#
loop_
_entity.id
_entity.type
_entity.pdbx_description
1 polymer ?
#
loop_
_entity_poly.entity_id
_entity_poly.type
_entity_poly.pdbx_seq_one_letter_code
_entity_poly.pdbx_strand_id
1 'polypeptide(L)'
;MDALINYPKEFDMGTREAMKNDTNLRWSVEHGMYSFGVDTPHEFLIKSQEYTLKDCVKQISCPMLVVDSQNDWMMKGKAIQLYDALESPKEYMLFTTEEGAGEHVQMGARLLSNQRIFDWLDETLKGCQNTG
;
A
#
# COMPACT_ATOMS: atom_id res chain seq x y z
N MET A 1 -10.52 -8.43 14.55
CA MET A 1 -11.67 -7.50 14.49
C MET A 1 -12.49 -7.55 15.76
N ASP A 2 -12.86 -8.74 16.24
CA ASP A 2 -13.73 -8.90 17.41
C ASP A 2 -13.25 -8.14 18.65
N ALA A 3 -11.94 -8.12 18.92
CA ALA A 3 -11.40 -7.34 20.03
C ALA A 3 -11.55 -5.81 19.85
N LEU A 4 -11.37 -5.30 18.63
CA LEU A 4 -11.52 -3.87 18.32
C LEU A 4 -12.96 -3.39 18.49
N ILE A 5 -13.92 -4.23 18.16
CA ILE A 5 -15.35 -3.88 18.15
C ILE A 5 -15.99 -4.17 19.51
N ASN A 6 -15.69 -5.32 20.11
CA ASN A 6 -16.35 -5.78 21.33
C ASN A 6 -15.60 -5.38 22.62
N TYR A 7 -14.31 -5.08 22.53
CA TYR A 7 -13.44 -4.76 23.68
C TYR A 7 -12.49 -3.58 23.38
N PRO A 8 -13.01 -2.41 22.93
CA PRO A 8 -12.18 -1.29 22.46
C PRO A 8 -11.26 -0.72 23.55
N LYS A 9 -11.71 -0.69 24.81
CA LYS A 9 -10.92 -0.13 25.93
C LYS A 9 -9.73 -1.03 26.28
N GLU A 10 -9.95 -2.34 26.31
CA GLU A 10 -8.92 -3.34 26.57
C GLU A 10 -7.89 -3.34 25.45
N PHE A 11 -8.34 -3.21 24.21
CA PHE A 11 -7.46 -3.04 23.05
C PHE A 11 -6.59 -1.79 23.20
N ASP A 12 -7.19 -0.62 23.44
CA ASP A 12 -6.45 0.64 23.57
C ASP A 12 -5.43 0.59 24.70
N MET A 13 -5.81 0.04 25.86
CA MET A 13 -4.91 -0.12 27.00
C MET A 13 -3.76 -1.05 26.65
N GLY A 14 -4.04 -2.21 26.06
CA GLY A 14 -3.01 -3.17 25.63
C GLY A 14 -2.05 -2.56 24.61
N THR A 15 -2.56 -1.81 23.62
CA THR A 15 -1.73 -1.10 22.65
C THR A 15 -0.86 -0.05 23.32
N ARG A 16 -1.41 0.78 24.22
CA ARG A 16 -0.63 1.80 24.94
C ARG A 16 0.45 1.20 25.83
N GLU A 17 0.21 0.05 26.47
CA GLU A 17 1.25 -0.66 27.21
C GLU A 17 2.36 -1.19 26.29
N ALA A 18 2.01 -1.76 25.13
CA ALA A 18 2.99 -2.23 24.15
C ALA A 18 3.84 -1.06 23.60
N MET A 19 3.23 0.10 23.33
CA MET A 19 3.90 1.31 22.85
C MET A 19 4.99 1.83 23.81
N LYS A 20 4.93 1.51 25.12
CA LYS A 20 5.98 1.92 26.07
C LYS A 20 7.32 1.23 25.79
N ASN A 21 7.28 0.02 25.22
CA ASN A 21 8.45 -0.82 25.01
C ASN A 21 8.88 -0.92 23.54
N ASP A 22 8.09 -0.39 22.61
CA ASP A 22 8.38 -0.39 21.18
C ASP A 22 8.18 1.01 20.57
N THR A 23 9.30 1.64 20.20
CA THR A 23 9.30 3.00 19.65
C THR A 23 8.71 3.05 18.24
N ASN A 24 8.88 1.99 17.43
CA ASN A 24 8.31 1.93 16.08
C ASN A 24 6.80 1.78 16.16
N LEU A 25 6.30 0.91 17.05
CA LEU A 25 4.88 0.78 17.31
C LEU A 25 4.28 2.09 17.83
N ARG A 26 4.93 2.73 18.82
CA ARG A 26 4.48 4.02 19.36
C ARG A 26 4.33 5.07 18.27
N TRP A 27 5.39 5.29 17.48
CA TRP A 27 5.36 6.25 16.39
C TRP A 27 4.26 5.91 15.37
N SER A 28 4.14 4.65 14.97
CA SER A 28 3.15 4.22 13.97
C SER A 28 1.71 4.47 14.43
N VAL A 29 1.40 4.18 15.69
CA VAL A 29 0.06 4.38 16.26
C VAL A 29 -0.23 5.87 16.50
N GLU A 30 0.70 6.63 17.08
CA GLU A 30 0.50 8.06 17.32
C GLU A 30 0.38 8.86 16.03
N HIS A 31 1.27 8.60 15.07
CA HIS A 31 1.21 9.22 13.75
C HIS A 31 -0.05 8.77 12.98
N GLY A 32 -0.45 7.51 13.13
CA GLY A 32 -1.71 6.98 12.60
C GLY A 32 -2.91 7.74 13.14
N MET A 33 -3.05 7.83 14.46
CA MET A 33 -4.10 8.60 15.13
C MET A 33 -4.15 10.06 14.66
N TYR A 34 -2.99 10.73 14.59
CA TYR A 34 -2.88 12.09 14.06
C TYR A 34 -3.35 12.19 12.61
N SER A 35 -2.85 11.32 11.73
CA SER A 35 -3.14 11.34 10.29
C SER A 35 -4.61 11.05 9.98
N PHE A 36 -5.22 10.18 10.79
CA PHE A 36 -6.61 9.78 10.65
C PHE A 36 -7.57 10.67 11.46
N GLY A 37 -7.05 11.61 12.28
CA GLY A 37 -7.84 12.54 13.07
C GLY A 37 -8.72 11.85 14.11
N VAL A 38 -8.16 10.90 14.84
CA VAL A 38 -8.84 10.11 15.89
C VAL A 38 -7.96 10.07 17.15
N ASP A 39 -8.56 9.82 18.32
CA ASP A 39 -7.87 9.97 19.60
C ASP A 39 -7.46 8.62 20.23
N THR A 40 -7.92 7.51 19.64
CA THR A 40 -7.71 6.16 20.19
C THR A 40 -7.12 5.17 19.17
N PRO A 41 -6.28 4.21 19.63
CA PRO A 41 -5.72 3.18 18.76
C PRO A 41 -6.76 2.34 18.01
N HIS A 42 -7.86 1.94 18.67
CA HIS A 42 -8.89 1.14 18.02
C HIS A 42 -9.63 1.93 16.92
N GLU A 43 -9.95 3.21 17.15
CA GLU A 43 -10.57 4.08 16.13
C GLU A 43 -9.65 4.24 14.92
N PHE A 44 -8.34 4.39 15.13
CA PHE A 44 -7.36 4.45 14.04
C PHE A 44 -7.41 3.17 13.20
N LEU A 45 -7.37 2.01 13.84
CA LEU A 45 -7.43 0.75 13.11
C LEU A 45 -8.76 0.53 12.39
N ILE A 46 -9.90 0.87 13.01
CA ILE A 46 -11.22 0.79 12.36
C ILE A 46 -11.26 1.71 11.13
N LYS A 47 -10.89 2.98 11.30
CA LYS A 47 -10.93 3.98 10.22
C LYS A 47 -9.99 3.63 9.07
N SER A 48 -8.83 3.04 9.35
CA SER A 48 -7.91 2.55 8.31
C SER A 48 -8.53 1.49 7.39
N GLN A 49 -9.54 0.75 7.84
CA GLN A 49 -10.20 -0.28 7.01
C GLN A 49 -11.10 0.31 5.93
N GLU A 50 -11.53 1.56 6.08
CA GLU A 50 -12.32 2.26 5.07
C GLU A 50 -11.51 2.49 3.78
N TYR A 51 -10.18 2.46 3.88
CA TYR A 51 -9.26 2.63 2.75
C TYR A 51 -9.06 1.30 2.02
N THR A 52 -10.10 0.89 1.29
CA THR A 52 -10.13 -0.35 0.54
C THR A 52 -10.67 -0.15 -0.87
N LEU A 53 -10.15 -0.91 -1.83
CA LEU A 53 -10.65 -0.94 -3.21
C LEU A 53 -11.66 -2.07 -3.46
N LYS A 54 -11.98 -2.88 -2.44
CA LYS A 54 -12.76 -4.14 -2.59
C LYS A 54 -14.04 -3.98 -3.42
N ASP A 55 -14.78 -2.88 -3.22
CA ASP A 55 -16.09 -2.67 -3.83
C ASP A 55 -16.04 -1.82 -5.11
N CYS A 56 -14.89 -1.20 -5.42
CA CYS A 56 -14.75 -0.28 -6.55
C CYS A 56 -13.61 -0.63 -7.52
N VAL A 57 -12.76 -1.62 -7.22
CA VAL A 57 -11.60 -2.01 -8.07
C VAL A 57 -12.00 -2.30 -9.52
N LYS A 58 -13.17 -2.89 -9.74
CA LYS A 58 -13.70 -3.20 -11.07
C LYS A 58 -14.15 -1.97 -11.88
N GLN A 59 -14.28 -0.81 -11.24
CA GLN A 59 -14.62 0.45 -11.90
C GLN A 59 -13.39 1.11 -12.54
N ILE A 60 -12.18 0.65 -12.22
CA ILE A 60 -10.96 1.12 -12.85
C ILE A 60 -10.98 0.67 -14.32
N SER A 61 -10.97 1.62 -15.24
CA SER A 61 -11.12 1.37 -16.69
C SER A 61 -9.92 1.84 -17.52
N CYS A 62 -8.89 2.42 -16.90
CA CYS A 62 -7.67 2.87 -17.57
C CYS A 62 -6.56 1.81 -17.48
N PRO A 63 -5.53 1.90 -18.34
CA PRO A 63 -4.32 1.10 -18.19
C PRO A 63 -3.69 1.31 -16.81
N MET A 64 -3.32 0.21 -16.15
CA MET A 64 -2.75 0.22 -14.80
C MET A 64 -1.40 -0.49 -14.76
N LEU A 65 -0.38 0.20 -14.25
CA LEU A 65 0.88 -0.43 -13.83
C LEU A 65 0.81 -0.75 -12.34
N VAL A 66 0.96 -2.02 -11.99
CA VAL A 66 1.11 -2.47 -10.60
C VAL A 66 2.57 -2.80 -10.36
N VAL A 67 3.21 -2.01 -9.50
CA VAL A 67 4.62 -2.17 -9.13
C VAL A 67 4.73 -2.88 -7.80
N ASP A 68 5.63 -3.87 -7.72
CA ASP A 68 5.97 -4.58 -6.48
C ASP A 68 7.49 -4.74 -6.34
N SER A 69 7.94 -5.03 -5.12
CA SER A 69 9.35 -5.20 -4.75
C SER A 69 9.51 -6.47 -3.92
N GLN A 70 10.46 -7.33 -4.30
CA GLN A 70 10.63 -8.68 -3.75
C GLN A 70 10.70 -8.74 -2.21
N ASN A 71 11.33 -7.74 -1.58
CA ASN A 71 11.55 -7.66 -0.14
C ASN A 71 10.66 -6.60 0.54
N ASP A 72 9.65 -6.06 -0.16
CA ASP A 72 8.74 -5.09 0.44
C ASP A 72 7.88 -5.76 1.52
N TRP A 73 8.22 -5.47 2.77
CA TRP A 73 7.55 -6.04 3.94
C TRP A 73 6.30 -5.27 4.33
N MET A 74 6.14 -4.02 3.89
CA MET A 74 5.07 -3.13 4.37
C MET A 74 3.71 -3.55 3.83
N MET A 75 3.66 -4.02 2.57
CA MET A 75 2.43 -4.38 1.87
C MET A 75 2.54 -5.74 1.16
N LYS A 76 3.27 -6.69 1.76
CA LYS A 76 3.55 -8.00 1.17
C LYS A 76 2.27 -8.69 0.64
N GLY A 77 2.27 -9.02 -0.65
CA GLY A 77 1.17 -9.70 -1.33
C GLY A 77 -0.04 -8.83 -1.69
N LYS A 78 -0.05 -7.54 -1.34
CA LYS A 78 -1.13 -6.62 -1.70
C LYS A 78 -1.08 -6.20 -3.17
N ALA A 79 0.11 -6.05 -3.74
CA ALA A 79 0.28 -5.71 -5.15
C ALA A 79 -0.35 -6.76 -6.06
N ILE A 80 -0.01 -8.04 -5.88
CA ILE A 80 -0.62 -9.13 -6.66
C ILE A 80 -2.12 -9.25 -6.41
N GLN A 81 -2.59 -9.03 -5.16
CA GLN A 81 -4.01 -9.02 -4.85
C GLN A 81 -4.77 -7.94 -5.65
N LEU A 82 -4.21 -6.75 -5.80
CA LEU A 82 -4.77 -5.68 -6.64
C LEU A 82 -4.70 -6.07 -8.12
N TYR A 83 -3.54 -6.53 -8.58
CA TYR A 83 -3.33 -6.94 -9.98
C TYR A 83 -4.37 -7.96 -10.41
N ASP A 84 -4.60 -9.01 -9.63
CA ASP A 84 -5.57 -10.06 -9.94
C ASP A 84 -7.01 -9.54 -9.98
N ALA A 85 -7.35 -8.57 -9.12
CA ALA A 85 -8.69 -7.99 -9.03
C ALA A 85 -9.04 -6.98 -10.14
N LEU A 86 -8.04 -6.40 -10.82
CA LEU A 86 -8.25 -5.46 -11.93
C LEU A 86 -8.83 -6.17 -13.17
N GLU A 87 -9.81 -5.53 -13.82
CA GLU A 87 -10.39 -5.98 -15.11
C GLU A 87 -9.94 -5.10 -16.30
N SER A 88 -9.28 -3.97 -16.04
CA SER A 88 -8.71 -3.10 -17.07
C SER A 88 -7.40 -3.66 -17.65
N PRO A 89 -6.88 -3.10 -18.78
CA PRO A 89 -5.53 -3.38 -19.22
C PRO A 89 -4.55 -3.14 -18.08
N LYS A 90 -3.72 -4.15 -17.78
CA LYS A 90 -2.87 -4.14 -16.59
C LYS A 90 -1.52 -4.77 -16.89
N GLU A 91 -0.50 -4.24 -16.23
CA GLU A 91 0.85 -4.78 -16.24
C GLU A 91 1.37 -4.90 -14.81
N TYR A 92 2.18 -5.93 -14.58
CA TYR A 92 2.81 -6.18 -13.29
C TYR A 92 4.32 -6.07 -13.42
N MET A 93 4.94 -5.22 -12.60
CA MET A 93 6.37 -4.98 -12.62
C MET A 93 6.94 -5.31 -11.24
N LEU A 94 7.66 -6.42 -11.16
CA LEU A 94 8.37 -6.84 -9.96
C LEU A 94 9.82 -6.41 -10.02
N PHE A 95 10.25 -5.63 -9.04
CA PHE A 95 11.65 -5.32 -8.80
C PHE A 95 12.29 -6.35 -7.87
N THR A 96 13.48 -6.81 -8.25
CA THR A 96 14.15 -7.90 -7.55
C THR A 96 15.37 -7.43 -6.76
N THR A 97 15.78 -8.25 -5.79
CA THR A 97 17.01 -8.04 -5.03
C THR A 97 18.24 -8.07 -5.93
N GLU A 98 18.25 -8.92 -6.97
CA GLU A 98 19.35 -9.05 -7.93
C GLU A 98 19.60 -7.74 -8.72
N GLU A 99 18.53 -6.99 -8.98
CA GLU A 99 18.59 -5.68 -9.63
C GLU A 99 18.97 -4.55 -8.66
N GLY A 100 19.17 -4.84 -7.37
CA GLY A 100 19.37 -3.84 -6.33
C GLY A 100 18.12 -3.00 -6.03
N ALA A 101 16.95 -3.44 -6.54
CA ALA A 101 15.68 -2.70 -6.50
C ALA A 101 14.61 -3.39 -5.64
N GLY A 102 14.96 -4.48 -4.95
CA GLY A 102 14.02 -5.35 -4.25
C GLY A 102 13.44 -4.80 -2.96
N GLU A 103 13.99 -3.72 -2.40
CA GLU A 103 13.48 -3.12 -1.16
C GLU A 103 12.25 -2.24 -1.39
N HIS A 104 11.56 -1.89 -0.29
CA HIS A 104 10.41 -0.98 -0.31
C HIS A 104 10.68 0.26 -1.18
N VAL A 105 9.72 0.66 -2.01
CA VAL A 105 9.86 1.78 -2.98
C VAL A 105 11.12 1.73 -3.86
N GLN A 106 11.62 0.52 -4.13
CA GLN A 106 12.85 0.26 -4.89
C GLN A 106 14.06 1.00 -4.31
N MET A 107 14.11 1.11 -2.98
CA MET A 107 15.28 1.65 -2.29
C MET A 107 16.53 0.88 -2.70
N GLY A 108 17.56 1.60 -3.15
CA GLY A 108 18.80 1.02 -3.69
C GLY A 108 18.98 1.22 -5.20
N ALA A 109 17.89 1.32 -5.97
CA ALA A 109 17.96 1.43 -7.43
C ALA A 109 16.85 2.33 -8.03
N ARG A 110 16.63 3.50 -7.41
CA ARG A 110 15.58 4.45 -7.86
C ARG A 110 15.71 4.92 -9.31
N LEU A 111 16.93 5.00 -9.85
CA LEU A 111 17.13 5.36 -11.26
C LEU A 111 16.55 4.28 -12.19
N LEU A 112 16.82 3.00 -11.87
CA LEU A 112 16.27 1.87 -12.62
C LEU A 112 14.74 1.82 -12.51
N SER A 113 14.20 2.02 -11.30
CA SER A 113 12.75 2.00 -11.12
C SER A 113 12.06 3.12 -11.88
N ASN A 114 12.61 4.33 -11.81
CA ASN A 114 12.09 5.48 -12.52
C ASN A 114 12.15 5.27 -14.02
N GLN A 115 13.27 4.77 -14.55
CA GLN A 115 13.40 4.47 -15.97
C GLN A 115 12.27 3.55 -16.44
N ARG A 116 12.10 2.38 -15.81
CA ARG A 116 11.07 1.41 -16.24
C ARG A 116 9.65 1.96 -16.13
N ILE A 117 9.35 2.71 -15.06
CA ILE A 117 8.05 3.34 -14.88
C ILE A 117 7.81 4.41 -15.96
N PHE A 118 8.82 5.22 -16.29
CA PHE A 118 8.70 6.23 -17.34
C PHE A 118 8.61 5.60 -18.74
N ASP A 119 9.35 4.54 -19.02
CA ASP A 119 9.24 3.79 -20.27
C ASP A 119 7.80 3.25 -20.45
N TRP A 120 7.22 2.67 -19.40
CA TRP A 120 5.83 2.22 -19.41
C TRP A 120 4.83 3.36 -19.63
N LEU A 121 5.01 4.50 -18.96
CA LEU A 121 4.17 5.68 -19.15
C LEU A 121 4.25 6.20 -20.58
N ASP A 122 5.45 6.25 -21.15
CA ASP A 122 5.70 6.69 -22.52
C ASP A 122 4.96 5.80 -23.52
N GLU A 123 5.06 4.48 -23.40
CA GLU A 123 4.36 3.53 -24.27
C GLU A 123 2.83 3.64 -24.13
N THR A 124 2.35 3.66 -22.88
CA THR A 124 0.92 3.68 -22.57
C THR A 124 0.25 4.97 -23.05
N LEU A 125 0.89 6.13 -22.83
CA LEU A 125 0.33 7.44 -23.19
C LEU A 125 0.50 7.77 -24.68
N LYS A 126 1.57 7.31 -25.33
CA LYS A 126 1.71 7.44 -26.80
C LYS A 126 0.63 6.65 -27.55
N GLY A 127 0.23 5.48 -27.03
CA GLY A 127 -0.88 4.69 -27.58
C GLY A 127 -2.25 5.40 -27.55
N CYS A 128 -2.47 6.33 -26.61
CA CYS A 128 -3.72 7.11 -26.50
C CYS A 128 -3.85 8.24 -27.54
N GLN A 129 -2.76 8.65 -28.20
CA GLN A 129 -2.80 9.77 -29.17
C GLN A 129 -3.32 9.39 -30.56
N ASN A 130 -3.67 8.12 -30.79
CA ASN A 130 -4.14 7.60 -32.09
C ASN A 130 -5.65 7.41 -32.20
N THR A 131 -6.45 8.15 -31.42
CA THR A 131 -7.89 8.28 -31.67
C THR A 131 -8.16 9.68 -32.22
N GLY A 132 -8.24 9.75 -33.54
CA GLY A 132 -8.67 10.95 -34.27
C GLY A 132 -10.16 11.23 -34.13
#